data_AF-A0A8D2IZQ6-F1
#
_entry.id   AF-A0A8D2IZQ6-F1
#
_cell.length_a   1.000
_cell.length_b   1.000
_cell.length_c   1.000
_cell.angle_alpha   90.00
_cell.angle_beta   90.00
_cell.angle_gamma   90.00
#
_symmetry.space_group_name_H-M   'P 1'
#
loop_
_entity.id
_entity.type
_entity.pdbx_description
1 polymer ?
#
loop_
_entity_poly.entity_id
_entity_poly.type
_entity_poly.pdbx_seq_one_letter_code
_entity_poly.pdbx_strand_id
1 'polypeptide(L)' 'EVLNAEERDEVWEKAKKQDQARTLIDLVKRKGPKASQLFIEALQRRDAPFAANGLHLQPACVCPLISDLHNH' A
#
# COMPACT_ATOMS: atom_id res chain seq x y z
N GLU A 1 2.51 -5.63 13.19
CA GLU A 1 2.30 -6.24 11.86
C GLU A 1 0.80 -6.30 11.56
N VAL A 2 0.38 -6.26 10.29
CA VAL A 2 -1.05 -6.20 9.91
C VAL A 2 -1.68 -7.59 9.78
N LEU A 3 -0.98 -8.53 9.16
CA LEU A 3 -1.38 -9.92 9.00
C LEU A 3 -0.61 -10.79 10.00
N ASN A 4 -1.31 -11.74 10.64
CA ASN A 4 -0.70 -12.77 11.48
C ASN A 4 -0.08 -13.89 10.60
N ALA A 5 0.59 -14.85 11.21
CA ALA A 5 1.26 -15.94 10.49
C ALA A 5 0.27 -16.80 9.68
N GLU A 6 -0.84 -17.19 10.30
CA GLU A 6 -1.88 -18.01 9.66
C GLU A 6 -2.49 -17.34 8.42
N GLU A 7 -2.77 -16.04 8.50
CA GLU A 7 -3.28 -15.22 7.39
C GLU A 7 -2.26 -15.06 6.26
N ARG A 8 -0.96 -15.06 6.59
CA ARG A 8 0.11 -15.06 5.56
C ARG A 8 0.20 -16.40 4.86
N ASP A 9 0.11 -17.50 5.61
CA ASP A 9 0.13 -18.84 5.06
C ASP A 9 -1.09 -19.03 4.15
N GLU A 10 -2.29 -18.59 4.56
CA GLU A 10 -3.50 -18.65 3.72
C GLU A 10 -3.31 -17.96 2.35
N VAL A 11 -2.62 -16.82 2.32
CA VAL A 11 -2.28 -16.14 1.07
C VAL A 11 -1.25 -16.94 0.29
N TRP A 12 -0.20 -17.44 0.94
CA TRP A 12 0.91 -18.11 0.27
C TRP A 12 0.53 -19.46 -0.35
N GLU A 13 -0.39 -20.18 0.31
CA GLU A 13 -0.91 -21.48 -0.14
C GLU A 13 -1.73 -21.39 -1.44
N LYS A 14 -2.06 -20.19 -1.95
CA LYS A 14 -2.74 -20.07 -3.25
C LYS A 14 -1.75 -20.29 -4.40
N ALA A 15 -2.11 -21.20 -5.31
CA ALA A 15 -1.29 -21.57 -6.46
C ALA A 15 -1.06 -20.44 -7.48
N LYS A 16 -2.01 -19.50 -7.62
CA LYS A 16 -1.94 -18.40 -8.59
C LYS A 16 -1.72 -17.07 -7.90
N LYS A 17 -0.81 -16.25 -8.43
CA LYS A 17 -0.55 -14.88 -7.93
C LYS A 17 -1.80 -14.00 -7.86
N GLN A 18 -2.74 -14.18 -8.78
CA GLN A 18 -4.02 -13.46 -8.76
C GLN A 18 -4.87 -13.84 -7.54
N ASP A 19 -4.92 -15.11 -7.20
CA ASP A 19 -5.66 -15.62 -6.04
C ASP A 19 -4.98 -15.20 -4.73
N GLN A 20 -3.65 -15.16 -4.71
CA GLN A 20 -2.86 -14.59 -3.60
C GLN A 20 -3.24 -13.12 -3.38
N ALA A 21 -3.23 -12.31 -4.46
CA ALA A 21 -3.56 -10.89 -4.38
C ALA A 21 -5.00 -10.64 -3.91
N ARG A 22 -5.97 -11.42 -4.42
CA ARG A 22 -7.37 -11.30 -4.02
C ARG A 22 -7.56 -11.63 -2.54
N THR A 23 -6.98 -12.74 -2.08
CA THR A 23 -7.01 -13.15 -0.66
C THR A 23 -6.38 -12.08 0.23
N LEU A 24 -5.25 -11.52 -0.19
CA LEU A 24 -4.56 -10.46 0.55
C LEU A 24 -5.41 -9.20 0.69
N ILE A 25 -6.07 -8.75 -0.39
CA ILE A 25 -6.94 -7.57 -0.38
C ILE A 25 -8.14 -7.79 0.54
N ASP A 26 -8.76 -8.98 0.48
CA ASP A 26 -9.92 -9.32 1.32
C ASP A 26 -9.55 -9.33 2.81
N LEU A 27 -8.40 -9.91 3.16
CA LEU A 27 -7.89 -9.92 4.54
C LEU A 27 -7.62 -8.50 5.08
N VAL A 28 -6.93 -7.68 4.28
CA VAL A 28 -6.64 -6.29 4.62
C VAL A 28 -7.93 -5.49 4.80
N LYS A 29 -8.92 -5.69 3.93
CA LYS A 29 -10.23 -5.03 4.02
C LYS A 29 -11.00 -5.45 5.28
N ARG A 30 -10.97 -6.75 5.64
CA ARG A 30 -11.64 -7.29 6.83
C ARG A 30 -11.07 -6.71 8.14
N LYS A 31 -9.77 -6.46 8.20
CA LYS A 31 -9.10 -5.87 9.37
C LYS A 31 -9.40 -4.39 9.59
N GLY A 32 -9.90 -3.70 8.56
CA GLY A 32 -10.37 -2.34 8.66
C GLY A 32 -9.34 -1.26 8.31
N PRO A 33 -9.67 0.02 8.56
CA PRO A 33 -9.03 1.15 7.88
C PRO A 33 -7.51 1.25 8.08
N LYS A 34 -7.03 0.95 9.30
CA LYS A 34 -5.59 0.99 9.62
C LYS A 34 -4.78 -0.06 8.86
N ALA A 35 -5.35 -1.23 8.62
CA ALA A 35 -4.72 -2.27 7.82
C ALA A 35 -4.64 -1.87 6.34
N SER A 36 -5.72 -1.31 5.81
CA SER A 36 -5.77 -0.80 4.43
C SER A 36 -4.75 0.31 4.18
N GLN A 37 -4.60 1.24 5.12
CA GLN A 37 -3.60 2.31 5.02
C GLN A 37 -2.17 1.77 4.97
N LEU A 38 -1.82 0.84 5.86
CA LEU A 38 -0.48 0.22 5.87
C LEU A 38 -0.21 -0.61 4.60
N PHE A 39 -1.23 -1.28 4.06
CA PHE A 39 -1.14 -1.99 2.79
C PHE A 39 -0.85 -1.04 1.62
N ILE A 40 -1.54 0.10 1.58
CA ILE A 40 -1.31 1.16 0.60
C ILE A 40 0.10 1.74 0.72
N GLU A 41 0.56 2.07 1.92
CA GLU A 41 1.93 2.56 2.15
C GLU A 41 2.99 1.56 1.71
N ALA A 42 2.73 0.25 1.88
CA ALA A 42 3.62 -0.81 1.42
C ALA A 42 3.66 -0.88 -0.12
N LEU A 43 2.51 -0.72 -0.80
CA LEU A 43 2.45 -0.66 -2.26
C LEU A 43 3.18 0.57 -2.81
N GLN A 44 3.01 1.74 -2.19
CA GLN A 44 3.69 2.97 -2.58
C GLN A 44 5.21 2.87 -2.43
N ARG A 45 5.70 2.19 -1.39
CA ARG A 45 7.14 1.95 -1.18
C ARG A 45 7.75 0.99 -2.22
N ARG A 46 6.96 0.07 -2.76
CA ARG A 46 7.43 -0.96 -3.72
C ARG A 46 7.34 -0.50 -5.16
N ASP A 47 6.23 0.16 -5.53
CA ASP A 47 5.93 0.58 -6.89
C ASP A 47 5.20 1.94 -6.87
N ALA A 48 5.91 2.98 -6.42
CA ALA A 48 5.39 4.35 -6.32
C ALA A 48 4.60 4.83 -7.57
N PRO A 49 5.06 4.61 -8.83
CA PRO A 49 4.30 5.05 -10.00
C PRO A 49 3.08 4.17 -10.32
N PHE A 50 3.06 2.89 -9.94
CA PHE A 50 1.93 1.99 -10.18
C PHE A 50 0.80 2.18 -9.16
N ALA A 51 1.18 2.40 -7.89
CA ALA A 51 0.24 2.67 -6.81
C ALA A 51 -0.48 4.02 -6.97
N ALA A 52 0.23 5.06 -7.43
CA ALA A 52 -0.35 6.39 -7.65
C ALA A 52 -1.44 6.37 -8.76
N ASN A 53 -1.17 5.67 -9.87
CA ASN A 53 -2.07 5.66 -11.02
C ASN A 53 -3.22 4.65 -10.90
N GLY A 54 -2.98 3.49 -10.26
CA GLY A 54 -3.97 2.41 -10.15
C GLY A 54 -4.96 2.55 -8.99
N LEU A 55 -4.57 3.23 -7.90
CA LEU A 55 -5.40 3.43 -6.70
C LEU A 55 -5.87 4.88 -6.52
N HIS A 56 -5.60 5.77 -7.49
CA HIS A 56 -5.82 7.22 -7.40
C HIS A 56 -5.31 7.80 -6.06
N LEU A 57 -4.18 7.27 -5.58
CA LEU A 57 -3.53 7.78 -4.40
C LEU A 57 -2.62 8.89 -4.88
N GLN A 58 -3.03 10.14 -4.62
CA GLN A 58 -2.12 11.27 -4.74
C GLN A 58 -0.83 10.89 -4.01
N PRO A 59 0.35 10.92 -4.64
CA PRO A 59 1.59 10.74 -3.92
C PRO A 59 1.56 11.76 -2.79
N ALA A 60 1.59 11.27 -1.54
CA ALA A 60 1.62 12.15 -0.38
C ALA A 60 2.74 13.14 -0.63
N CYS A 61 2.36 14.42 -0.71
CA CYS A 61 3.22 15.53 -1.07
C CYS A 61 4.60 15.36 -0.42
N VAL A 62 5.61 15.02 -1.22
CA VAL A 62 6.99 15.30 -0.85
C VAL A 62 7.10 16.81 -0.96
N CYS A 63 6.77 17.51 0.13
CA CYS A 63 7.03 18.94 0.23
C CYS A 63 8.53 19.16 -0.03
N PRO A 64 8.95 19.84 -1.11
CA PRO A 64 10.26 20.44 -1.11
C PRO A 64 10.13 21.68 -0.23
N LEU A 65 10.27 21.48 1.08
CA LEU A 65 10.29 22.58 2.05
C LEU A 65 11.66 23.25 1.99
N ILE A 66 12.04 23.80 0.84
CA ILE A 66 13.01 24.90 0.68
C ILE A 66 12.68 25.63 -0.65
N SER A 67 11.71 26.52 -0.61
CA SER A 67 11.64 27.66 -1.54
C SER A 67 11.59 28.95 -0.73
N ASP A 68 12.49 29.07 0.24
CA ASP A 68 12.88 30.37 0.79
C ASP A 68 14.08 30.89 0.00
N LEU A 69 13.80 31.57 -1.11
CA LEU A 69 14.57 32.76 -1.49
C LEU A 69 13.76 33.62 -2.46
N HIS A 70 12.75 34.30 -1.92
CA HIS A 70 12.45 35.64 -2.42
C HIS A 70 13.66 36.50 -2.06
N ASN A 71 14.51 36.81 -3.03
CA ASN A 71 15.46 37.92 -2.91
C ASN A 71 15.24 38.80 -4.14
N HIS A 72 14.45 39.86 -3.94
CA HIS A 72 14.45 41.03 -4.80
C HIS A 72 15.41 42.03 -4.18
#